data_AF-X0XXV0-F1
#
_entry.id   AF-X0XXV0-F1
#
_cell.length_a   1.000
_cell.length_b   1.000
_cell.length_c   1.000
_cell.angle_alpha   90.00
_cell.angle_beta   90.00
_cell.angle_gamma   90.00
#
_symmetry.space_group_name_H-M   'P 1'
#
loop_
_entity.id
_entity.type
_entity.pdbx_description
1 polymer ?
#
loop_
_entity_poly.entity_id
_entity_poly.type
_entity_poly.pdbx_seq_one_letter_code
_entity_poly.pdbx_strand_id
1 'polypeptide(L)' 'VYGADNDQRLTGQHETQSIDQFSYGVSDRGASIRIPVGTIDDGWKGRLEDRRPASNADPYKVAAAIIKTVKGAAGAAV' A
#
# COMPACT_ATOMS: atom_id res chain seq x y z
N VAL A 1 13.20 3.54 1.18
CA VAL A 1 12.70 2.34 0.45
C VAL A 1 11.69 2.76 -0.62
N TYR A 2 10.67 3.53 -0.25
CA TYR A 2 9.54 3.87 -1.13
C TYR A 2 9.77 5.13 -2.00
N GLY A 3 11.03 5.42 -2.35
CA GLY A 3 11.43 6.64 -3.06
C GLY A 3 11.91 7.76 -2.13
N ALA A 4 12.71 8.68 -2.68
CA ALA A 4 13.18 9.87 -1.99
C ALA A 4 12.12 10.99 -2.05
N ASP A 5 12.13 11.88 -1.06
CA ASP A 5 11.24 13.06 -0.94
C ASP A 5 9.74 12.73 -1.01
N ASN A 6 9.38 11.52 -0.57
CA ASN A 6 8.01 11.02 -0.68
C ASN A 6 7.04 11.75 0.27
N ASP A 7 7.55 12.41 1.31
CA ASP A 7 6.82 13.32 2.20
C ASP A 7 6.22 14.51 1.46
N GLN A 8 6.87 15.00 0.40
CA GLN A 8 6.32 16.08 -0.44
C GLN A 8 5.10 15.64 -1.24
N ARG A 9 4.97 14.33 -1.48
CA ARG A 9 3.84 13.73 -2.23
C ARG A 9 2.75 13.18 -1.32
N LEU A 10 3.13 12.46 -0.26
CA LEU A 10 2.23 11.81 0.70
C LEU A 10 1.76 12.82 1.76
N THR A 11 0.88 13.73 1.35
CA THR A 11 0.41 14.85 2.17
C THR A 11 -1.00 14.66 2.73
N GLY A 12 -1.68 13.58 2.35
CA GLY A 12 -3.11 13.37 2.62
C GLY A 12 -4.02 14.06 1.60
N GLN A 13 -3.45 14.80 0.64
CA GLN A 13 -4.16 15.44 -0.46
C GLN A 13 -3.90 14.71 -1.78
N HIS A 14 -4.64 15.06 -2.83
CA HIS A 14 -4.40 14.58 -4.19
C HIS A 14 -4.34 13.05 -4.32
N GLU A 15 -5.31 12.36 -3.72
CA GLU A 15 -5.41 10.89 -3.76
C GLU A 15 -4.22 10.16 -3.13
N THR A 16 -3.67 10.73 -2.06
CA THR A 16 -2.63 10.12 -1.23
C THR A 16 -3.03 10.16 0.24
N GLN A 17 -2.40 9.30 1.04
CA GLN A 17 -2.42 9.40 2.50
C GLN A 17 -1.24 10.25 2.99
N SER A 18 -1.36 10.86 4.18
CA SER A 18 -0.24 11.51 4.86
C SER A 18 0.89 10.52 5.16
N ILE A 19 2.15 10.95 5.03
CA ILE A 19 3.35 10.13 5.27
C ILE A 19 3.38 9.53 6.69
N ASP A 20 2.79 10.22 7.66
CA ASP A 20 2.79 9.84 9.08
C ASP A 20 1.56 9.00 9.48
N GLN A 21 0.65 8.72 8.55
CA GLN A 21 -0.56 7.95 8.81
C GLN A 21 -0.61 6.69 7.96
N PHE A 22 -1.15 5.62 8.53
CA PHE A 22 -1.44 4.40 7.80
C PHE A 22 -2.93 4.11 7.84
N SER A 23 -3.51 3.89 6.66
CA SER A 23 -4.91 3.51 6.51
C SER A 23 -5.11 2.56 5.33
N TYR A 24 -6.16 1.77 5.39
CA TYR A 24 -6.63 0.95 4.27
C TYR A 24 -8.14 1.12 4.12
N GLY A 25 -8.63 1.01 2.89
CA GLY A 25 -10.05 1.22 2.63
C GLY A 25 -10.53 0.56 1.34
N VAL A 26 -11.82 0.20 1.34
CA VAL A 26 -12.53 -0.33 0.17
C VAL A 26 -12.73 0.79 -0.83
N SER A 27 -12.18 0.62 -2.04
CA SER A 27 -12.24 1.62 -3.11
C SER A 27 -11.69 3.01 -2.74
N ASP A 28 -11.01 3.13 -1.60
CA ASP A 28 -10.54 4.41 -1.09
C ASP A 28 -9.23 4.82 -1.75
N ARG A 29 -9.27 5.94 -2.49
CA ARG A 29 -8.09 6.54 -3.13
C ARG A 29 -7.33 7.50 -2.19
N GLY A 30 -7.82 7.80 -1.00
CA GLY A 30 -7.07 8.53 0.03
C GLY A 30 -6.28 7.62 0.97
N ALA A 31 -6.54 6.31 0.94
CA ALA A 31 -5.88 5.33 1.81
C ALA A 31 -4.45 5.02 1.38
N SER A 32 -3.62 4.58 2.34
CA SER A 32 -2.29 4.03 2.05
C SER A 32 -2.37 2.75 1.23
N ILE A 33 -3.30 1.86 1.59
CA ILE A 33 -3.61 0.63 0.86
C ILE A 33 -5.04 0.71 0.33
N ARG A 34 -5.23 0.59 -0.99
CA ARG A 34 -6.57 0.48 -1.59
C ARG A 34 -6.94 -0.99 -1.76
N ILE A 35 -8.16 -1.34 -1.36
CA ILE A 35 -8.79 -2.63 -1.68
C ILE A 35 -9.72 -2.40 -2.88
N PRO A 36 -9.41 -2.91 -4.07
CA PRO A 36 -10.29 -2.80 -5.24
C PRO A 36 -11.63 -3.49 -5.00
N VAL A 37 -12.73 -2.91 -5.48
CA VAL A 37 -14.09 -3.46 -5.31
C VAL A 37 -14.17 -4.92 -5.77
N GLY A 38 -13.57 -5.25 -6.92
CA GLY A 38 -13.53 -6.64 -7.41
C GLY A 38 -12.92 -7.65 -6.44
N THR A 39 -12.01 -7.23 -5.54
CA THR A 39 -11.50 -8.14 -4.49
C THR A 39 -12.59 -8.53 -3.50
N ILE A 40 -13.55 -7.64 -3.23
CA ILE A 40 -14.67 -7.91 -2.32
C ILE A 40 -15.75 -8.70 -3.05
N ASP A 41 -16.08 -8.28 -4.27
CA ASP A 41 -17.06 -8.97 -5.12
C ASP A 41 -16.67 -10.43 -5.35
N ASP A 42 -15.37 -10.72 -5.46
CA ASP A 42 -14.80 -12.06 -5.62
C ASP A 42 -14.57 -12.80 -4.29
N GLY A 43 -15.20 -12.36 -3.19
CA GLY A 43 -15.14 -13.02 -1.88
C GLY A 43 -13.76 -12.94 -1.24
N TRP A 44 -13.15 -11.76 -1.25
CA TRP A 44 -11.79 -11.46 -0.74
C TRP A 44 -10.66 -12.16 -1.51
N LYS A 45 -10.92 -12.65 -2.72
CA LYS A 45 -9.90 -13.17 -3.63
C LYS A 45 -9.53 -12.08 -4.63
N GLY A 46 -8.29 -11.60 -4.56
CA GLY A 46 -7.87 -10.50 -5.42
C GLY A 46 -6.53 -9.92 -5.01
N ARG A 47 -6.45 -8.59 -4.94
CA ARG A 47 -5.21 -7.88 -4.66
C ARG A 47 -5.41 -6.73 -3.70
N LEU A 48 -4.32 -6.34 -3.05
CA LEU A 48 -4.18 -5.08 -2.34
C LEU A 48 -3.28 -4.16 -3.16
N GLU A 49 -3.60 -2.87 -3.20
CA GLU A 49 -2.80 -1.87 -3.91
C GLU A 49 -2.10 -0.96 -2.90
N ASP A 50 -0.78 -1.12 -2.73
CA ASP A 50 0.03 -0.19 -1.94
C ASP A 50 0.31 1.09 -2.74
N ARG A 51 -0.26 2.21 -2.31
CA ARG A 51 -0.21 3.50 -3.04
C ARG A 51 0.87 4.45 -2.52
N ARG A 52 1.67 3.96 -1.56
CA ARG A 52 2.76 4.72 -0.93
C ARG A 52 4.08 4.75 -1.72
N PRO A 53 4.43 3.81 -2.62
CA PRO A 53 5.65 3.95 -3.43
C PRO A 53 5.60 5.19 -4.33
N ALA A 54 6.65 6.00 -4.33
CA ALA A 54 6.83 7.08 -5.30
C ALA A 54 7.35 6.56 -6.65
N SER A 55 7.23 7.38 -7.70
CA SER A 55 7.70 7.04 -9.05
C SER A 55 9.22 6.83 -9.15
N ASN A 56 10.00 7.44 -8.25
CA ASN A 56 11.46 7.28 -8.16
C ASN A 56 11.89 6.13 -7.23
N ALA A 57 10.94 5.32 -6.73
CA ALA A 57 11.26 4.19 -5.88
C ALA A 57 11.98 3.08 -6.66
N ASP A 58 12.97 2.46 -6.03
CA ASP A 58 13.62 1.27 -6.55
C ASP A 58 12.63 0.09 -6.49
N PRO A 59 12.20 -0.46 -7.65
CA PRO A 59 11.13 -1.46 -7.68
C PRO A 59 11.54 -2.77 -6.97
N TYR A 60 12.82 -3.12 -6.99
CA TYR A 60 13.30 -4.34 -6.33
C TYR A 60 13.23 -4.20 -4.80
N LYS A 61 13.62 -3.03 -4.28
CA LYS A 61 13.56 -2.77 -2.83
C LYS A 61 12.12 -2.70 -2.33
N VAL A 62 11.22 -2.06 -3.07
CA VAL A 62 9.79 -1.99 -2.72
C VAL A 62 9.17 -3.38 -2.71
N ALA A 63 9.33 -4.17 -3.78
CA ALA A 63 8.78 -5.51 -3.86
C ALA A 63 9.32 -6.43 -2.76
N ALA A 64 10.63 -6.39 -2.49
CA ALA A 64 11.24 -7.17 -1.43
C ALA A 64 10.71 -6.80 -0.04
N ALA A 65 10.52 -5.51 0.25
CA ALA A 65 9.96 -5.03 1.51
C ALA A 65 8.50 -5.49 1.71
N ILE A 66 7.68 -5.40 0.66
CA ILE A 66 6.29 -5.88 0.69
C ILE A 66 6.27 -7.38 0.98
N ILE A 67 6.98 -8.19 0.19
CA ILE A 67 7.02 -9.66 0.34
C ILE A 67 7.50 -10.05 1.74
N LYS A 68 8.58 -9.44 2.24
CA LYS A 68 9.13 -9.73 3.57
C LYS A 68 8.09 -9.47 4.66
N THR A 69 7.40 -8.34 4.59
CA THR A 69 6.42 -7.94 5.59
C THR A 69 5.20 -8.86 5.59
N VAL A 70 4.62 -9.14 4.41
CA VAL A 70 3.39 -9.95 4.31
C VAL A 70 3.64 -11.44 4.59
N LYS A 71 4.80 -11.98 4.22
CA LYS A 71 5.18 -13.36 4.59
C LYS A 71 5.33 -13.52 6.10
N GLY A 72 5.89 -12.52 6.78
CA GLY A 72 5.98 -12.52 8.24
C GLY A 72 4.61 -12.54 8.91
N ALA A 73 3.62 -11.83 8.35
CA ALA A 73 2.26 -11.82 8.87
C ALA A 73 1.50 -13.14 8.62
N ALA A 74 1.71 -13.78 7.47
CA ALA A 74 1.05 -15.04 7.13
C ALA A 74 1.46 -16.21 8.05
N GLY A 75 2.64 -16.15 8.68
CA GLY A 75 3.11 -17.16 9.64
C GLY A 75 2.64 -16.96 11.08
N ALA A 76 1.95 -15.85 11.40
CA ALA A 76 1.44 -15.55 12.74
C ALA A 76 -0.03 -15.97 12.94
N ALA A 77 -0.68 -16.50 11.89
CA ALA A 77 -1.98 -17.12 11.98
C ALA A 77 -1.81 -18.65 12.18
N VAL A 78 -1.45 -19.02 13.41
CA VAL A 78 -1.59 -20.39 13.96
C VAL A 78 -2.09 -20.29 15.38
#